data_AF-A0A4Q5WCR1-F1
#
_entry.id   AF-A0A4Q5WCR1-F1
#
_cell.length_a   1.000
_cell.length_b   1.000
_cell.length_c   1.000
_cell.angle_alpha   90.00
_cell.angle_beta   90.00
_cell.angle_gamma   90.00
#
_symmetry.space_group_name_H-M   'P 1'
#
loop_
_entity.id
_entity.type
_entity.pdbx_description
1 polymer ?
#
loop_
_entity_poly.entity_id
_entity_poly.type
_entity_poly.pdbx_seq_one_letter_code
_entity_poly.pdbx_strand_id
1 'polypeptide(L)'
;GVTGLLLFYEGVFLQALEGPAAGVMSLAERLRKDRRHSGMITLESQPIDERAFPDAMQFVAARNLSAGEKQAFSDLRHAVSVRPHMIGAPAPGADNGLWELISAFNPLRAV
;
A
#
# COMPACT_ATOMS: atom_id res chain seq x y z
N GLY A 1 5.04 3.94 -17.54
CA GLY A 1 5.06 4.91 -16.42
C GLY A 1 4.92 4.19 -15.08
N VAL A 2 4.83 4.95 -13.98
CA VAL A 2 4.40 4.43 -12.67
C VAL A 2 2.88 4.57 -12.58
N THR A 3 2.21 3.50 -12.15
CA THR A 3 0.76 3.41 -11.97
C THR A 3 0.47 2.96 -10.55
N GLY A 4 -0.80 2.89 -10.15
CA GLY A 4 -1.15 2.40 -8.81
C GLY A 4 -2.43 2.94 -8.23
N LEU A 5 -2.53 2.81 -6.91
CA LEU A 5 -3.68 3.17 -6.09
C LEU A 5 -3.23 4.02 -4.91
N LEU A 6 -4.00 5.05 -4.57
CA LEU A 6 -3.88 5.83 -3.34
C LEU A 6 -5.21 5.83 -2.60
N LEU A 7 -5.21 5.29 -1.38
CA LEU A 7 -6.33 5.33 -0.45
C LEU A 7 -5.98 6.23 0.73
N PHE A 8 -6.93 7.08 1.13
CA PHE A 8 -6.86 7.87 2.36
C PHE A 8 -8.05 7.56 3.25
N TYR A 9 -7.79 7.05 4.45
CA TYR A 9 -8.82 6.74 5.45
C TYR A 9 -8.28 7.00 6.86
N GLU A 10 -9.08 7.66 7.70
CA GLU A 10 -8.77 7.99 9.11
C GLU A 10 -7.37 8.59 9.33
N GLY A 11 -6.94 9.50 8.45
CA GLY A 11 -5.65 10.19 8.60
C GLY A 11 -4.43 9.37 8.13
N VAL A 12 -4.65 8.20 7.55
CA VAL A 12 -3.58 7.30 7.06
C VAL A 12 -3.69 7.11 5.55
N PHE A 13 -2.53 7.07 4.89
CA PHE A 13 -2.40 6.73 3.48
C PHE A 13 -2.02 5.26 3.30
N LEU A 14 -2.67 4.58 2.36
CA LEU A 14 -2.20 3.33 1.78
C LEU A 14 -1.96 3.57 0.29
N GLN A 15 -0.77 3.26 -0.19
CA GLN A 15 -0.40 3.50 -1.58
C GLN A 15 0.29 2.29 -2.19
N ALA A 16 -0.24 1.83 -3.33
CA ALA A 16 0.40 0.82 -4.18
C ALA A 16 1.07 1.52 -5.36
N LEU A 17 2.31 1.15 -5.69
CA LEU A 17 3.09 1.71 -6.78
C LEU A 17 3.58 0.59 -7.70
N GLU A 18 3.28 0.67 -8.98
CA GLU A 18 3.65 -0.37 -9.95
C GLU A 18 4.44 0.20 -11.11
N GLY A 19 5.43 -0.54 -11.58
CA GLY A 19 6.13 -0.25 -12.83
C GLY A 19 7.63 -0.51 -12.78
N PRO A 20 8.41 0.12 -13.69
CA PRO A 20 9.85 -0.10 -13.74
C PRO A 20 10.48 0.20 -12.38
N ALA A 21 11.33 -0.71 -11.89
CA ALA A 21 11.91 -0.63 -10.55
C ALA A 21 12.53 0.75 -10.25
N ALA A 22 13.31 1.30 -11.19
CA ALA A 22 13.91 2.63 -11.04
C ALA A 22 12.86 3.74 -10.88
N GLY A 23 11.74 3.67 -11.61
CA GLY A 23 10.66 4.64 -11.52
C GLY A 23 9.90 4.56 -10.20
N VAL A 24 9.59 3.33 -9.75
CA VAL A 24 8.93 3.09 -8.45
C VAL A 24 9.82 3.56 -7.30
N MET A 25 11.11 3.22 -7.30
CA MET A 25 12.06 3.63 -6.27
C MET A 25 12.25 5.15 -6.23
N SER A 26 12.38 5.80 -7.39
CA SER A 26 12.49 7.26 -7.45
C SER A 26 11.24 7.97 -6.88
N LEU A 27 10.04 7.45 -7.19
CA LEU A 27 8.80 7.99 -6.64
C LEU A 27 8.69 7.74 -5.14
N ALA A 28 9.00 6.53 -4.67
CA ALA A 28 8.98 6.19 -3.25
C ALA A 28 9.91 7.11 -2.43
N GLU A 29 11.11 7.41 -2.93
CA GLU A 29 12.03 8.33 -2.25
C GLU A 29 11.54 9.78 -2.21
N ARG A 30 10.83 10.22 -3.25
CA ARG A 30 10.17 11.54 -3.23
C ARG A 30 9.04 11.59 -2.22
N LEU A 31 8.20 10.56 -2.18
CA LEU A 31 7.11 10.45 -1.22
C LEU A 31 7.66 10.42 0.20
N ARG A 32 8.70 9.63 0.48
CA ARG A 32 9.34 9.55 1.81
C ARG A 32 9.77 10.92 2.38
N LYS A 33 10.09 11.89 1.52
CA LYS A 33 10.52 13.25 1.88
C LYS A 33 9.38 14.28 1.87
N ASP A 34 8.17 13.88 1.49
CA ASP A 34 7.02 14.77 1.41
C ASP A 34 6.52 15.14 2.82
N ARG A 35 6.51 16.45 3.12
CA ARG A 35 6.16 16.96 4.45
C ARG A 35 4.68 16.84 4.79
N ARG A 36 3.82 16.48 3.83
CA ARG A 36 2.37 16.30 4.06
C ARG A 36 2.06 15.00 4.81
N HIS A 37 3.01 14.10 4.96
CA HIS A 37 2.87 12.88 5.75
C HIS A 37 4.15 12.55 6.53
N SER A 38 4.05 11.57 7.43
CA SER A 38 5.17 11.04 8.20
C SER A 38 4.95 9.55 8.47
N GLY A 39 6.01 8.84 8.89
CA GLY A 39 5.88 7.42 9.25
C GLY A 39 5.64 6.48 8.07
N MET A 40 6.15 6.83 6.88
CA MET A 40 6.00 5.99 5.68
C MET A 40 6.81 4.70 5.81
N ILE A 41 6.10 3.58 5.94
CA ILE A 41 6.67 2.23 5.93
C ILE A 41 6.40 1.55 4.58
N THR A 42 7.29 0.65 4.19
CA THR A 42 7.07 -0.22 3.03
C THR A 42 6.46 -1.51 3.55
N LEU A 43 5.22 -1.79 3.15
CA LEU A 43 4.58 -3.06 3.45
C LEU A 43 5.23 -4.18 2.62
N GLU A 44 5.15 -4.07 1.29
CA GLU A 44 5.67 -5.07 0.36
C GLU A 44 6.44 -4.39 -0.78
N SER A 45 7.45 -5.09 -1.31
CA SER A 45 8.20 -4.65 -2.48
C SER A 45 8.78 -5.87 -3.18
N GLN A 46 8.14 -6.28 -4.28
CA GLN A 46 8.53 -7.45 -5.06
C GLN A 46 8.33 -7.23 -6.56
N PRO A 47 9.02 -8.01 -7.43
CA PRO A 47 8.65 -8.12 -8.83
C PRO A 47 7.22 -8.65 -8.98
N ILE A 48 6.51 -8.17 -9.99
CA ILE A 48 5.16 -8.64 -10.36
C ILE A 48 5.15 -8.96 -11.86
N ASP A 49 4.41 -10.00 -12.23
CA ASP A 49 4.27 -10.40 -13.64
C ASP A 49 3.27 -9.50 -14.38
N GLU A 50 2.20 -9.10 -13.68
CA GLU A 50 1.12 -8.27 -14.21
C GLU A 50 0.76 -7.15 -13.24
N ARG A 51 0.37 -5.99 -13.79
CA ARG A 51 -0.09 -4.83 -13.01
C ARG A 51 -1.51 -5.07 -12.50
N ALA A 52 -1.72 -4.89 -11.20
CA ALA A 52 -3.05 -4.85 -10.62
C ALA A 52 -3.78 -3.53 -10.93
N PHE A 53 -3.03 -2.44 -11.17
CA PHE A 53 -3.55 -1.12 -11.49
C PHE A 53 -2.91 -0.62 -12.79
N PRO A 54 -3.32 -1.15 -13.97
CA PRO A 54 -2.64 -0.87 -15.24
C PRO A 54 -2.83 0.57 -15.75
N ASP A 55 -3.86 1.27 -15.28
CA ASP A 55 -4.20 2.65 -15.69
C ASP A 55 -3.39 3.71 -14.94
N ALA A 56 -3.81 4.98 -14.97
CA ALA A 56 -3.19 6.04 -14.19
C ALA A 56 -3.34 5.82 -12.67
N MET A 57 -2.62 6.61 -11.87
CA MET A 57 -2.75 6.61 -10.41
C MET A 57 -4.19 6.89 -9.99
N GLN A 58 -4.84 5.91 -9.35
CA GLN A 58 -6.22 6.00 -8.92
C GLN A 58 -6.33 6.45 -7.47
N PHE A 59 -7.27 7.36 -7.18
CA PHE A 59 -7.57 7.78 -5.81
C PHE A 59 -8.89 7.17 -5.35
N VAL A 60 -8.85 6.43 -4.24
CA VAL A 60 -10.04 5.88 -3.58
C VAL A 60 -10.39 6.74 -2.39
N ALA A 61 -11.55 7.39 -2.47
CA ALA A 61 -12.11 8.11 -1.34
C ALA A 61 -12.70 7.12 -0.32
N ALA A 62 -12.44 7.35 0.97
CA ALA A 62 -13.02 6.60 2.09
C ALA A 62 -14.54 6.33 2.00
N ARG A 63 -15.29 7.26 1.40
CA ARG A 63 -16.74 7.13 1.21
C ARG A 63 -17.14 6.00 0.26
N ASN A 64 -16.23 5.60 -0.63
CA ASN A 64 -16.43 4.55 -1.62
C ASN A 64 -16.05 3.17 -1.08
N LEU A 65 -15.49 3.09 0.13
CA LEU A 65 -15.21 1.83 0.79
C LEU A 65 -16.49 1.25 1.41
N SER A 66 -16.70 -0.04 1.18
CA SER A 66 -17.64 -0.87 1.92
C SER A 66 -17.28 -0.93 3.41
N ALA A 67 -18.20 -1.42 4.24
CA ALA A 67 -17.94 -1.64 5.66
C ALA A 67 -16.79 -2.65 5.89
N GLY A 68 -16.71 -3.69 5.07
CA GLY A 68 -15.64 -4.70 5.14
C GLY A 68 -14.26 -4.12 4.84
N GLU A 69 -14.14 -3.29 3.81
CA GLU A 69 -12.86 -2.65 3.44
C GLU A 69 -12.40 -1.63 4.49
N LYS A 70 -13.33 -0.90 5.10
CA LYS A 70 -13.02 0.00 6.23
C LYS A 70 -12.49 -0.78 7.43
N GLN A 71 -13.11 -1.92 7.73
CA GLN A 71 -12.66 -2.80 8.81
C GLN A 71 -11.24 -3.35 8.52
N ALA A 72 -11.02 -3.88 7.31
CA ALA A 72 -9.71 -4.38 6.89
C ALA A 72 -8.61 -3.31 6.97
N PHE A 73 -8.91 -2.07 6.60
CA PHE A 73 -7.98 -0.94 6.76
C PHE A 73 -7.68 -0.63 8.23
N SER A 74 -8.71 -0.60 9.08
CA SER A 74 -8.52 -0.39 10.51
C SER A 74 -7.63 -1.49 11.13
N ASP A 75 -7.85 -2.74 10.74
CA ASP A 75 -7.07 -3.89 11.22
C ASP A 75 -5.62 -3.80 10.75
N LEU A 76 -5.38 -3.43 9.50
CA LEU A 76 -4.04 -3.15 8.95
C LEU A 76 -3.32 -2.05 9.71
N ARG A 77 -4.00 -0.93 9.94
CA ARG A 77 -3.46 0.21 10.69
C ARG A 77 -3.06 -0.22 12.09
N HIS A 78 -3.89 -1.02 12.76
CA HIS A 78 -3.60 -1.54 14.09
C HIS A 78 -2.38 -2.49 14.06
N ALA A 79 -2.35 -3.45 13.13
CA ALA A 79 -1.26 -4.42 12.98
C ALA A 79 0.11 -3.76 12.74
N VAL A 80 0.14 -2.70 11.92
CA VAL A 80 1.34 -1.90 11.68
C VAL A 80 1.76 -1.10 12.91
N SER A 81 0.80 -0.52 13.63
CA SER A 81 1.07 0.30 14.81
C SER A 81 1.66 -0.51 15.96
N VAL A 82 1.31 -1.79 16.08
CA VAL A 82 1.82 -2.69 17.13
C VAL A 82 3.14 -3.38 16.77
N ARG A 83 3.62 -3.24 15.53
CA ARG A 83 4.90 -3.80 15.06
C ARG A 83 5.91 -2.68 14.74
N PRO A 84 6.58 -2.08 15.75
CA PRO A 84 7.54 -1.00 15.54
C PRO A 84 8.80 -1.41 14.75
N HIS A 85 8.95 -2.69 14.40
CA HIS A 85 10.11 -3.28 13.73
C HIS A 85 9.94 -3.30 12.20
N MET A 86 8.77 -2.92 11.65
CA MET A 86 8.56 -2.75 10.19
C MET A 86 9.04 -1.38 9.70
N ILE A 87 10.18 -0.91 10.23
CA ILE A 87 10.89 0.26 9.70
C ILE A 87 11.90 -0.27 8.67
N GLY A 88 11.47 -0.31 7.40
CA GLY A 88 12.27 -0.83 6.29
C GLY A 88 11.49 -1.85 5.45
N ALA A 89 11.94 -2.09 4.23
CA ALA A 89 11.38 -3.18 3.41
C ALA A 89 11.63 -4.52 4.13
N PRO A 90 10.63 -5.43 4.17
CA PRO A 90 10.86 -6.75 4.72
C PRO A 90 11.93 -7.51 3.95
N ALA A 91 12.64 -8.43 4.62
CA ALA A 91 13.56 -9.33 3.94
C ALA A 91 12.81 -10.13 2.86
N PRO A 92 13.39 -10.33 1.66
CA PRO A 92 12.79 -11.14 0.62
C PRO A 92 12.44 -12.54 1.16
N GLY A 93 11.16 -12.94 1.04
CA GLY A 93 10.69 -14.27 1.47
C GLY A 93 10.24 -14.38 2.94
N ALA A 94 10.20 -13.29 3.70
CA ALA A 94 9.62 -13.31 5.04
C ALA A 94 8.08 -13.34 4.96
N ASP A 95 7.45 -14.44 5.41
CA ASP A 95 6.01 -14.50 5.62
C ASP A 95 5.63 -13.67 6.85
N ASN A 96 5.37 -12.39 6.60
CA ASN A 96 5.03 -11.43 7.66
C ASN A 96 3.52 -11.41 7.94
N GLY A 97 2.74 -12.34 7.38
CA GLY A 97 1.27 -12.30 7.36
C GLY A 97 0.71 -11.14 6.52
N LEU A 98 1.60 -10.40 5.83
CA LEU A 98 1.22 -9.24 5.04
C LEU A 98 0.44 -9.65 3.79
N TRP A 99 0.76 -10.80 3.20
CA TRP A 99 0.06 -11.29 2.01
C TRP A 99 -1.38 -11.67 2.30
N GLU A 100 -1.67 -12.34 3.43
CA GLU A 100 -3.05 -12.57 3.90
C GLU A 100 -3.78 -11.25 4.13
N LEU A 101 -3.09 -10.28 4.73
CA LEU A 101 -3.65 -8.98 5.02
C LEU A 101 -3.95 -8.17 3.75
N ILE A 102 -3.05 -8.17 2.76
CA ILE A 102 -3.27 -7.55 1.44
C ILE A 102 -4.39 -8.31 0.70
N SER A 103 -4.46 -9.62 0.85
CA SER A 103 -5.53 -10.46 0.29
C SER A 103 -6.91 -10.16 0.89
N ALA A 104 -7.00 -9.59 2.09
CA ALA A 104 -8.27 -9.07 2.62
C ALA A 104 -8.80 -7.85 1.84
N PHE A 105 -7.94 -7.16 1.09
CA PHE A 105 -8.30 -6.10 0.13
C PHE A 105 -8.49 -6.63 -1.30
N ASN A 106 -8.36 -7.94 -1.53
CA ASN A 106 -8.67 -8.58 -2.82
C ASN A 106 -10.08 -8.26 -3.38
N PRO A 107 -11.15 -7.92 -2.60
CA PRO A 107 -12.38 -7.42 -3.19
C PRO A 107 -12.24 -6.11 -3.99
N LEU A 108 -11.19 -5.32 -3.80
CA LEU A 108 -10.88 -4.15 -4.64
C LEU A 108 -10.31 -4.53 -6.02
N ARG A 109 -10.02 -5.82 -6.28
CA ARG A 109 -9.50 -6.31 -7.57
C ARG A 109 -10.59 -6.74 -8.55
N ALA A 110 -11.86 -6.72 -8.14
CA ALA A 110 -12.98 -7.27 -8.91
C ALA A 110 -13.95 -6.21 -9.48
N VAL A 111 -13.45 -5.02 -9.83
CA VAL A 111 -14.22 -4.03 -10.61
C VAL A 111 -13.44 -3.64 -11.86
#